data_AF-A0A2S7RUW8-F1
#
_entry.id   AF-A0A2S7RUW8-F1
#
_cell.length_a   1.000
_cell.length_b   1.000
_cell.length_c   1.000
_cell.angle_alpha   90.00
_cell.angle_beta   90.00
_cell.angle_gamma   90.00
#
_symmetry.space_group_name_H-M   'P 1'
#
loop_
_entity.id
_entity.type
_entity.pdbx_description
1 polymer ?
#
loop_
_entity_poly.entity_id
_entity_poly.type
_entity_poly.pdbx_seq_one_letter_code
_entity_poly.pdbx_strand_id
1 'polypeptide(L)' 'MYYVEVQTRGVKNKQYVKTVRHNYPLLGSWEEAEPFSKECAWQIKSILEQELTCGKANVTIIEK' A
#
# COMPACT_ATOMS: atom_id res chain seq x y z
N MET A 1 13.46 2.54 -5.98
CA MET A 1 12.10 3.11 -5.88
C MET A 1 11.28 2.23 -4.96
N TYR A 2 10.32 2.77 -4.21
CA TYR A 2 9.54 2.01 -3.24
C TYR A 2 8.07 1.90 -3.65
N TYR A 3 7.52 0.70 -3.57
CA TYR A 3 6.11 0.41 -3.82
C TYR A 3 5.47 -0.12 -2.55
N VAL A 4 4.19 0.15 -2.35
CA VAL A 4 3.44 -0.35 -1.20
C VAL A 4 2.45 -1.41 -1.67
N GLU A 5 2.67 -2.66 -1.25
CA GLU A 5 1.80 -3.81 -1.49
C GLU A 5 0.86 -3.99 -0.29
N VAL A 6 -0.42 -4.20 -0.57
CA VAL A 6 -1.46 -4.53 0.41
C VAL A 6 -2.02 -5.91 0.06
N GLN A 7 -1.94 -6.81 1.02
CA GLN A 7 -2.48 -8.16 0.92
C GLN A 7 -3.59 -8.36 1.95
N THR A 8 -4.84 -8.39 1.50
CA THR A 8 -5.97 -8.70 2.39
C THR A 8 -6.09 -10.20 2.65
N ARG A 9 -6.13 -10.61 3.92
CA ARG A 9 -6.36 -11.99 4.35
C ARG A 9 -7.72 -12.48 3.84
N GLY A 10 -7.71 -13.66 3.22
CA GLY A 10 -8.91 -14.28 2.63
C GLY A 10 -9.16 -13.93 1.16
N VAL A 11 -8.41 -12.98 0.60
CA VAL A 11 -8.46 -12.63 -0.82
C VAL A 11 -7.07 -12.91 -1.42
N LYS A 12 -7.01 -13.70 -2.50
CA LYS A 12 -5.74 -14.00 -3.18
C LYS A 12 -5.14 -12.79 -3.92
N ASN A 13 -5.87 -11.69 -3.98
CA ASN A 13 -5.51 -10.54 -4.79
C ASN A 13 -4.57 -9.62 -4.01
N LYS A 14 -3.41 -9.34 -4.61
CA LYS A 14 -2.48 -8.32 -4.15
C LYS A 14 -2.92 -6.99 -4.73
N GLN A 15 -2.95 -5.96 -3.91
CA GLN A 15 -3.20 -4.59 -4.34
C GLN A 15 -1.95 -3.76 -4.10
N TYR A 16 -1.79 -2.71 -4.88
CA TYR A 16 -0.66 -1.80 -4.78
C TYR A 16 -1.17 -0.38 -4.65
N VAL A 17 -0.41 0.47 -3.97
CA VAL A 17 -0.77 1.88 -3.87
C VAL A 17 -0.50 2.54 -5.22
N LYS A 18 -1.56 2.99 -5.88
CA LYS A 18 -1.49 3.62 -7.19
C LYS A 18 -1.32 5.12 -7.14
N THR A 19 -1.80 5.77 -6.08
CA THR A 19 -1.62 7.21 -5.87
C THR A 19 -2.04 7.57 -4.44
N VAL A 20 -1.71 8.77 -3.99
CA VAL A 20 -2.18 9.33 -2.72
C VAL A 20 -2.99 10.59 -2.99
N ARG A 21 -4.27 10.60 -2.64
CA ARG A 21 -5.14 11.79 -2.78
C ARG A 21 -5.60 12.24 -1.40
N HIS A 22 -5.40 13.51 -1.09
CA HIS A 22 -5.79 14.10 0.21
C HIS A 22 -5.27 13.28 1.41
N ASN A 23 -4.00 12.83 1.35
CA ASN A 23 -3.36 11.94 2.33
C ASN A 23 -3.99 10.54 2.47
N TYR A 24 -4.89 10.14 1.57
CA TYR A 24 -5.45 8.80 1.54
C TYR A 24 -4.84 7.98 0.40
N PRO A 25 -4.20 6.83 0.69
CA PRO A 25 -3.64 5.95 -0.33
C PRO A 25 -4.74 5.20 -1.08
N LEU A 26 -4.74 5.32 -2.40
CA LEU A 26 -5.64 4.59 -3.28
C LEU A 26 -4.98 3.31 -3.76
N LEU A 27 -5.73 2.21 -3.71
CA LEU A 27 -5.26 0.89 -4.10
C LEU A 27 -5.64 0.58 -5.56
N GLY A 28 -4.78 -0.17 -6.25
CA GLY A 28 -4.92 -0.58 -7.64
C GLY A 28 -4.10 -1.82 -7.96
N SER A 29 -3.99 -2.09 -9.25
CA SER A 29 -3.14 -3.16 -9.79
C SER A 29 -1.65 -2.79 -9.75
N TRP A 30 -0.78 -3.77 -10.00
CA TRP A 30 0.67 -3.52 -10.11
C TRP A 30 1.00 -2.56 -11.27
N GLU A 31 0.23 -2.65 -12.36
CA GLU A 31 0.43 -1.81 -13.57
C GLU A 31 0.09 -0.34 -13.31
N GLU A 32 -0.78 -0.06 -12.35
CA GLU A 32 -1.13 1.30 -11.90
C GLU A 32 -0.27 1.80 -10.75
N ALA A 33 0.63 0.96 -10.18
CA ALA A 33 1.35 1.30 -8.97
C ALA A 33 2.34 2.45 -9.21
N GLU A 34 2.21 3.52 -8.43
CA GLU A 34 3.17 4.64 -8.49
C GLU A 34 4.40 4.36 -7.61
N PRO A 35 5.60 4.72 -8.08
CA PRO A 35 6.79 4.66 -7.24
C PRO A 35 6.81 5.82 -6.24
N PHE A 36 7.18 5.52 -5.00
CA PHE A 36 7.32 6.50 -3.92
C PHE A 36 8.76 6.58 -3.40
N SER A 37 9.08 7.71 -2.77
CA SER A 37 10.26 7.85 -1.90
C SER A 37 10.14 6.95 -0.67
N LYS A 38 11.27 6.56 -0.08
CA LYS A 38 11.31 5.70 1.12
C LYS A 38 10.40 6.23 2.22
N GLU A 39 10.56 7.50 2.59
CA GLU A 39 9.79 8.16 3.65
C GLU A 39 8.29 8.15 3.36
N CYS A 40 7.90 8.42 2.11
CA CYS A 40 6.50 8.42 1.70
C CYS A 40 5.90 7.01 1.75
N ALA A 41 6.62 5.98 1.30
CA ALA A 41 6.18 4.58 1.40
C ALA A 41 5.97 4.14 2.86
N TRP A 42 6.82 4.58 3.79
CA TRP A 42 6.66 4.33 5.23
C TRP A 42 5.45 5.05 5.82
N GLN A 43 5.21 6.31 5.46
CA GLN A 43 4.02 7.04 5.87
C GLN A 43 2.74 6.35 5.39
N ILE A 44 2.70 5.98 4.11
CA ILE A 44 1.57 5.27 3.51
C ILE A 44 1.32 3.93 4.22
N LYS A 45 2.38 3.17 4.49
CA LYS A 45 2.28 1.93 5.26
C LYS A 45 1.63 2.17 6.62
N SER A 46 2.08 3.17 7.36
CA SER A 46 1.53 3.48 8.69
C SER A 46 0.04 3.85 8.63
N ILE A 47 -0.39 4.61 7.62
CA ILE A 47 -1.81 4.97 7.42
C ILE A 47 -2.62 3.71 7.13
N LEU A 48 -2.16 2.86 6.21
CA LEU A 48 -2.85 1.63 5.84
C LEU A 48 -2.93 0.63 6.99
N GLU A 49 -1.87 0.50 7.79
CA GLU A 49 -1.87 -0.36 8.98
C GLU A 49 -2.85 0.14 10.05
N GLN A 50 -3.01 1.46 10.21
CA GLN A 50 -4.00 2.07 11.10
C GLN A 50 -5.44 1.86 10.62
N GLU A 51 -5.70 2.06 9.32
CA GLU A 51 -7.05 1.94 8.74
C GLU A 51 -7.50 0.48 8.61
N LEU A 52 -6.56 -0.43 8.31
CA LEU A 52 -6.84 -1.86 8.10
C LEU A 52 -6.68 -2.69 9.39
N THR A 53 -6.68 -2.01 10.56
CA THR A 53 -6.38 -2.51 11.92
C THR A 53 -7.15 -3.75 12.36
N CYS A 54 -8.23 -4.16 11.69
CA CYS A 54 -8.94 -5.40 12.02
C CYS A 54 -8.17 -6.69 11.65
N GLY A 55 -6.86 -6.64 11.43
CA GLY A 55 -6.01 -7.81 11.18
C GLY A 55 -6.32 -8.52 9.86
N LYS A 56 -7.02 -7.83 8.95
CA LYS A 56 -7.47 -8.36 7.66
C LYS A 56 -6.55 -7.99 6.51
N ALA A 57 -5.51 -7.18 6.71
CA ALA A 57 -4.56 -6.85 5.67
C ALA A 57 -3.12 -6.83 6.19
N ASN A 58 -2.19 -7.23 5.33
CA ASN A 58 -0.76 -7.15 5.54
C ASN A 58 -0.19 -6.13 4.54
N VAL A 59 0.55 -5.14 5.04
CA VAL A 59 1.09 -4.04 4.22
C VAL A 59 2.62 -4.18 4.15
N THR A 60 3.14 -4.34 2.94
CA THR A 60 4.56 -4.59 2.68
C THR A 60 5.14 -3.52 1.76
N ILE A 61 6.34 -3.03 2.07
CA ILE A 61 7.07 -2.12 1.18
C ILE A 61 8.03 -2.95 0.33
N ILE A 62 7.98 -2.77 -0.99
CA ILE A 62 8.82 -3.46 -1.97
C ILE A 62 9.81 -2.44 -2.54
N GLU A 63 11.10 -2.76 -2.49
CA GLU A 63 12.15 -1.99 -3.17
C GLU A 63 12.41 -2.60 -4.56
N LYS A 64 12.39 -1.76 -5.60
CA LYS A 64 12.78 -2.10 -6.97
C LYS A 64 13.64 -1.02 -7.61
#